data_AF-A0A9D6SF06-F1
#
_entry.id   AF-A0A9D6SF06-F1
#
_cell.length_a   1.000
_cell.length_b   1.000
_cell.length_c   1.000
_cell.angle_alpha   90.00
_cell.angle_beta   90.00
_cell.angle_gamma   90.00
#
_symmetry.space_group_name_H-M   'P 1'
#
loop_
_entity.id
_entity.type
_entity.pdbx_description
1 polymer ?
#
loop_
_entity_poly.entity_id
_entity_poly.type
_entity_poly.pdbx_seq_one_letter_code
_entity_poly.pdbx_strand_id
1 'polypeptide(L)'
;MLERKLESDLKDLPRTLCAFANSVKPGHVATILIGERDDASGQGVTNPDEIQKTIRKECEKIYPDILWRSEVYEKEGKHCVRVEIEFSGDTPHFAGPAWVRRGSETVKASEEVFQRLIEVRLDKVRELAMWEGKDVTVEGDVSSVEFRERNIHGHPRWQGQSPAILKSANRYWVTFDVTGKNRSEPIEKLFLSWDDNRDCLKILVKF
;
A
#
# COMPACT_ATOMS: atom_id res chain seq x y z
N MET A 1 9.60 -2.65 -7.10
CA MET A 1 10.59 -1.54 -6.94
C MET A 1 11.96 -2.17 -6.73
N LEU A 2 13.05 -1.52 -7.13
CA LEU A 2 14.40 -2.09 -7.03
C LEU A 2 15.41 -1.06 -6.53
N GLU A 3 16.28 -1.45 -5.60
CA GLU A 3 17.46 -0.70 -5.14
C GLU A 3 18.67 -1.63 -5.13
N ARG A 4 19.84 -1.11 -5.46
CA ARG A 4 21.12 -1.81 -5.31
C ARG A 4 21.95 -1.11 -4.24
N LYS A 5 22.65 -1.88 -3.41
CA LYS A 5 23.51 -1.34 -2.35
C LYS A 5 24.79 -2.16 -2.24
N LEU A 6 25.88 -1.48 -1.93
CA LEU A 6 27.10 -2.14 -1.51
C LEU A 6 27.09 -2.40 -0.01
N GLU A 7 27.93 -3.32 0.44
CA GLU A 7 28.13 -3.61 1.86
C GLU A 7 28.54 -2.37 2.66
N SER A 8 29.26 -1.42 2.03
CA SER A 8 29.63 -0.13 2.62
C SER A 8 28.45 0.80 2.93
N ASP A 9 27.30 0.58 2.28
CA ASP A 9 26.16 1.50 2.28
C ASP A 9 25.03 1.06 3.23
N LEU A 10 25.29 0.02 4.03
CA LEU A 10 24.29 -0.57 4.93
C LEU A 10 23.88 0.32 6.10
N LYS A 11 24.66 1.37 6.40
CA LYS A 11 24.29 2.37 7.42
C LYS A 11 22.93 3.04 7.15
N ASP A 12 22.56 3.19 5.88
CA ASP A 12 21.31 3.83 5.45
C ASP A 12 20.21 2.78 5.11
N LEU A 13 20.45 1.51 5.46
CA LEU A 13 19.52 0.41 5.20
C LEU A 13 18.17 0.61 5.91
N PRO A 14 18.07 0.98 7.21
CA PRO A 14 16.78 1.16 7.90
C PRO A 14 15.88 2.18 7.20
N ARG A 15 16.49 3.30 6.77
CA ARG A 15 15.81 4.36 6.03
C ARG A 15 15.26 3.82 4.70
N THR A 16 16.03 3.02 3.99
CA THR A 16 15.64 2.43 2.70
C THR A 16 14.53 1.39 2.87
N LEU A 17 14.68 0.48 3.85
CA LEU A 17 13.67 -0.53 4.20
C LEU A 17 12.33 0.12 4.57
N CYS A 18 12.36 1.12 5.47
CA CYS A 18 11.19 1.87 5.88
C CYS A 18 10.51 2.58 4.70
N ALA A 19 11.29 3.20 3.82
CA ALA A 19 10.77 3.85 2.62
C ALA A 19 10.13 2.87 1.64
N PHE A 20 10.70 1.68 1.47
CA PHE A 20 10.13 0.63 0.64
C PHE A 20 8.80 0.13 1.22
N ALA A 21 8.76 -0.17 2.52
CA ALA A 21 7.55 -0.62 3.21
C ALA A 21 6.40 0.41 3.13
N ASN A 22 6.71 1.71 3.23
CA ASN A 22 5.70 2.77 3.09
C ASN A 22 5.28 3.07 1.64
N SER A 23 5.94 2.49 0.63
CA SER A 23 5.70 2.83 -0.78
C SER A 23 5.27 1.63 -1.63
N VAL A 24 5.47 0.42 -1.15
CA VAL A 24 5.05 -0.80 -1.83
C VAL A 24 3.52 -0.88 -1.81
N LYS A 25 2.93 -1.26 -2.93
CA LYS A 25 1.47 -1.39 -3.08
C LYS A 25 1.03 -2.81 -2.71
N PRO A 26 -0.25 -3.01 -2.32
CA PRO A 26 -0.82 -4.35 -2.17
C PRO A 26 -0.54 -5.24 -3.39
N GLY A 27 -0.08 -6.47 -3.16
CA GLY A 27 0.25 -7.44 -4.22
C GLY A 27 1.57 -7.19 -4.97
N HIS A 28 2.35 -6.17 -4.61
CA HIS A 28 3.65 -5.88 -5.19
C HIS A 28 4.79 -6.18 -4.20
N VAL A 29 5.99 -6.41 -4.74
CA VAL A 29 7.22 -6.63 -3.95
C VAL A 29 8.26 -5.55 -4.30
N ALA A 30 8.93 -5.05 -3.26
CA ALA A 30 10.09 -4.18 -3.38
C ALA A 30 11.36 -4.97 -3.07
N THR A 31 12.42 -4.80 -3.85
CA THR A 31 13.63 -5.62 -3.76
C THR A 31 14.87 -4.76 -3.55
N ILE A 32 15.69 -5.10 -2.56
CA ILE A 32 17.03 -4.53 -2.35
C ILE A 32 18.05 -5.62 -2.66
N LEU A 33 19.00 -5.33 -3.56
CA LEU A 33 20.10 -6.24 -3.91
C LEU A 33 21.39 -5.73 -3.30
N ILE A 34 21.89 -6.44 -2.29
CA ILE A 34 23.10 -6.11 -1.55
C ILE A 34 24.27 -6.89 -2.13
N GLY A 35 25.36 -6.19 -2.42
CA GLY A 35 26.52 -6.73 -3.14
C GLY A 35 26.45 -6.50 -4.65
N GLU A 36 25.47 -5.74 -5.13
CA GLU A 36 25.40 -5.27 -6.52
C GLU A 36 25.69 -3.77 -6.61
N ARG A 37 26.41 -3.37 -7.66
CA ARG A 37 26.58 -1.96 -8.05
C ARG A 37 25.37 -1.47 -8.84
N ASP A 38 25.23 -0.15 -8.99
CA ASP A 38 24.13 0.46 -9.76
C ASP A 38 24.07 0.00 -11.22
N ASP A 39 25.22 -0.32 -11.82
CA ASP A 39 25.37 -0.89 -13.17
C ASP A 39 25.00 -2.40 -13.26
N ALA A 40 24.46 -2.96 -12.17
CA ALA A 40 24.10 -4.35 -12.00
C ALA A 40 25.27 -5.35 -11.98
N SER A 41 26.53 -4.91 -11.96
CA SER A 41 27.68 -5.80 -11.79
C SER A 41 27.74 -6.37 -10.36
N GLY A 42 28.25 -7.60 -10.23
CA GLY A 42 28.38 -8.29 -8.95
C GLY A 42 29.66 -7.90 -8.23
N GLN A 43 29.56 -7.15 -7.12
CA GLN A 43 30.69 -6.97 -6.20
C GLN A 43 30.76 -8.11 -5.18
N GLY A 44 29.62 -8.68 -4.81
CA GLY A 44 29.50 -9.64 -3.72
C GLY A 44 29.53 -8.99 -2.34
N VAL A 45 29.27 -9.81 -1.32
CA VAL A 45 29.44 -9.47 0.09
C VAL A 45 30.48 -10.37 0.74
N THR A 46 31.14 -9.86 1.78
CA THR A 46 32.25 -10.57 2.44
C THR A 46 31.77 -11.79 3.23
N ASN A 47 30.63 -11.66 3.91
CA ASN A 47 30.02 -12.73 4.69
C ASN A 47 28.47 -12.64 4.60
N PRO A 48 27.82 -13.43 3.72
CA PRO A 48 26.37 -13.36 3.51
C PRO A 48 25.54 -13.55 4.77
N ASP A 49 25.96 -14.42 5.68
CA ASP A 49 25.23 -14.71 6.93
C ASP A 49 25.25 -13.51 7.89
N GLU A 50 26.40 -12.83 8.03
CA GLU A 50 26.49 -11.62 8.85
C GLU A 50 25.68 -10.46 8.24
N ILE A 51 25.61 -10.39 6.91
CA ILE A 51 24.75 -9.42 6.23
C ILE A 51 23.28 -9.72 6.50
N GLN A 52 22.84 -10.98 6.44
CA GLN A 52 21.47 -11.35 6.79
C GLN A 52 21.12 -11.03 8.26
N LYS A 53 22.03 -11.29 9.20
CA LYS A 53 21.85 -10.89 10.61
C LYS A 53 21.76 -9.38 10.77
N THR A 54 22.56 -8.63 10.00
CA THR A 54 22.53 -7.17 10.00
C THR A 54 21.19 -6.66 9.47
N ILE A 55 20.73 -7.15 8.31
CA ILE A 55 19.41 -6.82 7.76
C ILE A 55 18.32 -7.08 8.81
N ARG A 56 18.34 -8.24 9.47
CA ARG A 56 17.38 -8.57 10.52
C ARG A 56 17.37 -7.53 11.65
N LYS A 57 18.54 -7.21 12.20
CA LYS A 57 18.68 -6.19 13.26
C LYS A 57 18.19 -4.81 12.81
N GLU A 58 18.41 -4.45 11.55
CA GLU A 58 17.94 -3.18 11.00
C GLU A 58 16.42 -3.17 10.78
N CYS A 59 15.82 -4.29 10.36
CA CYS A 59 14.36 -4.44 10.28
C CYS A 59 13.70 -4.35 11.66
N GLU A 60 14.31 -4.91 12.71
CA GLU A 60 13.82 -4.85 14.10
C GLU A 60 13.78 -3.42 14.68
N LYS A 61 14.46 -2.44 14.04
CA LYS A 61 14.38 -1.02 14.41
C LYS A 61 13.19 -0.30 13.79
N ILE A 62 12.44 -0.97 12.91
CA ILE A 62 11.32 -0.39 12.17
C ILE A 62 10.02 -0.76 12.88
N TYR A 63 9.21 0.24 13.22
CA TYR A 63 7.91 0.05 13.86
C TYR A 63 6.81 0.81 13.12
N PRO A 64 5.59 0.26 12.93
CA PRO A 64 5.24 -1.16 13.08
C PRO A 64 6.15 -2.07 12.25
N ASP A 65 6.18 -3.36 12.58
CA ASP A 65 7.04 -4.33 11.89
C ASP A 65 6.71 -4.37 10.38
N ILE A 66 7.72 -4.58 9.55
CA ILE A 66 7.55 -4.73 8.10
C ILE A 66 7.47 -6.20 7.70
N LEU A 67 6.78 -6.51 6.60
CA LEU A 67 6.82 -7.85 6.00
C LEU A 67 8.01 -7.94 5.05
N TRP A 68 8.95 -8.84 5.35
CA TRP A 68 10.17 -8.98 4.56
C TRP A 68 10.72 -10.41 4.60
N ARG A 69 11.54 -10.73 3.60
CA ARG A 69 12.38 -11.94 3.56
C ARG A 69 13.74 -11.62 2.96
N SER A 70 14.76 -12.40 3.32
CA SER A 70 16.09 -12.30 2.71
C SER A 70 16.60 -13.66 2.24
N GLU A 71 17.41 -13.64 1.18
CA GLU A 71 17.97 -14.83 0.55
C GLU A 71 19.38 -14.54 0.03
N VAL A 72 20.30 -15.49 0.20
CA VAL A 72 21.62 -15.45 -0.45
C VAL A 72 21.50 -16.02 -1.85
N TYR A 73 22.09 -15.35 -2.82
CA TYR A 73 22.17 -15.85 -4.19
C TYR A 73 23.57 -15.61 -4.77
N GLU A 74 23.90 -16.31 -5.85
CA GLU A 74 25.17 -16.17 -6.54
C GLU A 74 25.02 -15.29 -7.79
N LYS A 75 25.99 -14.41 -8.01
CA LYS A 75 26.12 -13.58 -9.22
C LYS A 75 27.60 -13.44 -9.58
N GLU A 76 27.96 -13.82 -10.80
CA GLU A 76 29.34 -13.72 -11.31
C GLU A 76 30.37 -14.43 -10.39
N GLY A 77 30.00 -15.57 -9.80
CA GLY A 77 30.86 -16.33 -8.88
C GLY A 77 30.99 -15.71 -7.49
N LYS A 78 30.17 -14.71 -7.16
CA LYS A 78 30.17 -14.02 -5.86
C LYS A 78 28.83 -14.14 -5.18
N HIS A 79 28.82 -14.19 -3.86
CA HIS A 79 27.60 -14.23 -3.08
C HIS A 79 27.05 -12.82 -2.84
N CYS A 80 25.76 -12.65 -3.08
CA CYS A 80 25.00 -11.43 -2.84
C CYS A 80 23.78 -11.76 -1.95
N VAL A 81 23.15 -10.72 -1.38
CA VAL A 81 21.94 -10.89 -0.56
C VAL A 81 20.79 -10.10 -1.18
N ARG A 82 19.67 -10.77 -1.42
CA ARG A 82 18.42 -10.16 -1.85
C ARG A 82 17.52 -9.97 -0.64
N VAL A 83 16.94 -8.79 -0.48
CA VAL A 83 15.90 -8.50 0.52
C VAL A 83 14.64 -8.12 -0.23
N GLU A 84 13.54 -8.81 0.06
CA GLU A 84 12.23 -8.54 -0.50
C GLU A 84 11.30 -8.01 0.59
N ILE A 85 10.61 -6.93 0.29
CA ILE A 85 9.69 -6.22 1.19
C ILE A 85 8.32 -6.18 0.55
N GLU A 86 7.31 -6.58 1.32
CA GLU A 86 5.92 -6.68 0.92
C GLU A 86 5.06 -5.61 1.63
N PHE A 87 3.86 -5.40 1.11
CA PHE A 87 2.88 -4.52 1.73
C PHE A 87 2.29 -5.18 2.99
N SER A 88 2.51 -4.57 4.15
CA SER A 88 2.00 -5.04 5.44
C SER A 88 0.55 -4.60 5.74
N GLY A 89 0.12 -3.46 5.19
CA GLY A 89 -1.12 -2.80 5.60
C GLY A 89 -1.04 -2.04 6.93
N ASP A 90 0.11 -2.05 7.60
CA ASP A 90 0.34 -1.40 8.90
C ASP A 90 1.10 -0.06 8.78
N THR A 91 1.15 0.50 7.57
CA THR A 91 1.72 1.83 7.32
C THR A 91 1.02 2.91 8.17
N PRO A 92 1.70 4.00 8.57
CA PRO A 92 3.11 4.30 8.32
C PRO A 92 4.06 3.49 9.23
N HIS A 93 5.13 3.01 8.63
CA HIS A 93 6.32 2.49 9.30
C HIS A 93 7.32 3.62 9.60
N PHE A 94 8.07 3.45 10.68
CA PHE A 94 9.00 4.43 11.21
C PHE A 94 10.36 3.81 11.49
N ALA A 95 11.42 4.47 11.03
CA ALA A 95 12.81 4.22 11.41
C ALA A 95 13.42 5.55 11.89
N GLY A 96 12.70 6.24 12.79
CA GLY A 96 12.80 7.68 13.01
C GLY A 96 11.66 8.41 12.26
N PRO A 97 11.95 9.33 11.32
CA PRO A 97 10.91 9.92 10.48
C PRO A 97 10.16 8.88 9.62
N ALA A 98 8.97 9.23 9.15
CA ALA A 98 8.31 8.48 8.08
C ALA A 98 9.05 8.76 6.77
N TRP A 99 9.60 7.70 6.16
CA TRP A 99 10.31 7.77 4.88
C TRP A 99 9.47 7.16 3.78
N VAL A 100 9.58 7.67 2.55
CA VAL A 100 8.89 7.16 1.35
C VAL A 100 9.82 7.20 0.14
N ARG A 101 9.51 6.40 -0.88
CA ARG A 101 10.19 6.42 -2.17
C ARG A 101 9.51 7.37 -3.13
N ARG A 102 10.31 8.23 -3.74
CA ARG A 102 9.92 9.04 -4.90
C ARG A 102 10.89 8.71 -6.03
N GLY A 103 10.48 7.81 -6.92
CA GLY A 103 11.37 7.26 -7.94
C GLY A 103 12.53 6.46 -7.33
N SER A 104 13.76 6.84 -7.66
CA SER A 104 14.99 6.22 -7.14
C SER A 104 15.45 6.79 -5.80
N GLU A 105 14.75 7.78 -5.24
CA GLU A 105 15.19 8.46 -4.02
C GLU A 105 14.33 8.12 -2.82
N THR A 106 14.97 8.07 -1.65
CA THR A 106 14.30 7.96 -0.36
C THR A 106 14.19 9.34 0.27
N VAL A 107 12.97 9.85 0.46
CA VAL A 107 12.70 11.19 0.99
C VAL A 107 11.83 11.12 2.24
N LYS A 108 11.92 12.13 3.10
CA LYS A 108 11.01 12.25 4.24
C LYS A 108 9.60 12.47 3.69
N ALA A 109 8.61 11.79 4.24
CA ALA A 109 7.22 12.00 3.87
C ALA A 109 6.84 13.47 4.11
N SER A 110 6.19 14.10 3.14
CA SER A 110 5.49 15.37 3.38
C SER A 110 4.29 15.13 4.30
N GLU A 111 3.71 16.19 4.85
CA GLU A 111 2.54 16.07 5.71
C GLU A 111 1.38 15.37 4.99
N GLU A 112 1.14 15.72 3.73
CA GLU A 112 0.06 15.13 2.92
C GLU A 112 0.28 13.63 2.69
N VAL A 113 1.52 13.23 2.39
CA VAL A 113 1.88 11.81 2.21
C VAL A 113 1.79 11.06 3.54
N PHE A 114 2.24 11.68 4.62
CA PHE A 114 2.20 11.11 5.95
C PHE A 114 0.77 10.84 6.41
N GLN A 115 -0.13 11.82 6.22
CA GLN A 115 -1.55 11.64 6.48
C GLN A 115 -2.10 10.46 5.69
N ARG A 116 -1.83 10.37 4.38
CA ARG A 116 -2.30 9.24 3.56
C ARG A 116 -1.84 7.88 4.09
N LEU A 117 -0.62 7.77 4.60
CA LEU A 117 -0.15 6.52 5.21
C LEU A 117 -0.94 6.18 6.48
N ILE A 118 -1.29 7.17 7.31
CA ILE A 118 -2.14 6.96 8.50
C ILE A 118 -3.53 6.47 8.09
N GLU A 119 -4.07 6.99 7.01
CA GLU A 119 -5.40 6.61 6.54
C GLU A 119 -5.45 5.14 6.14
N VAL A 120 -4.38 4.60 5.53
CA VAL A 120 -4.26 3.16 5.19
C VAL A 120 -4.32 2.27 6.43
N ARG A 121 -4.05 2.78 7.63
CA ARG A 121 -4.20 2.03 8.88
C ARG A 121 -5.65 1.87 9.33
N LEU A 122 -6.57 2.67 8.80
CA LEU A 122 -8.00 2.57 9.13
C LEU A 122 -8.59 1.39 8.36
N ASP A 123 -9.13 0.39 9.07
CA ASP A 123 -9.58 -0.89 8.49
C ASP A 123 -10.40 -0.74 7.20
N LYS A 124 -11.34 0.22 7.19
CA LYS A 124 -12.21 0.48 6.04
C LYS A 124 -11.46 1.09 4.85
N VAL A 125 -10.55 2.03 5.10
CA VAL A 125 -9.70 2.63 4.05
C VAL A 125 -8.71 1.60 3.53
N ARG A 126 -8.12 0.79 4.42
CA ARG A 126 -7.19 -0.28 4.06
C ARG A 126 -7.82 -1.25 3.08
N GLU A 127 -9.01 -1.75 3.42
CA GLU A 127 -9.75 -2.66 2.56
C GLU A 127 -10.03 -2.00 1.21
N LEU A 128 -10.59 -0.79 1.20
CA LEU A 128 -10.88 -0.04 -0.03
C LEU A 128 -9.62 0.23 -0.88
N ALA A 129 -8.47 0.47 -0.24
CA ALA A 129 -7.20 0.70 -0.93
C ALA A 129 -6.69 -0.55 -1.67
N MET A 130 -6.97 -1.76 -1.16
CA MET A 130 -6.63 -3.02 -1.87
C MET A 130 -7.43 -3.20 -3.18
N TRP A 131 -8.53 -2.47 -3.31
CA TRP A 131 -9.39 -2.45 -4.49
C TRP A 131 -9.13 -1.25 -5.42
N GLU A 132 -8.14 -0.40 -5.12
CA GLU A 132 -7.74 0.69 -6.03
C GLU A 132 -7.34 0.14 -7.41
N GLY A 133 -8.02 0.64 -8.45
CA GLY A 133 -7.86 0.22 -9.84
C GLY A 133 -8.61 -1.08 -10.20
N LYS A 134 -9.37 -1.68 -9.28
CA LYS A 134 -10.13 -2.92 -9.50
C LYS A 134 -11.63 -2.65 -9.64
N ASP A 135 -12.32 -3.61 -10.26
CA ASP A 135 -13.78 -3.62 -10.35
C ASP A 135 -14.43 -3.88 -8.99
N VAL A 136 -15.48 -3.13 -8.71
CA VAL A 136 -16.33 -3.24 -7.52
C VAL A 136 -17.81 -3.13 -7.91
N THR A 137 -18.69 -3.51 -7.00
CA THR A 137 -20.13 -3.23 -7.09
C THR A 137 -20.49 -2.13 -6.10
N VAL A 138 -21.14 -1.05 -6.56
CA VAL A 138 -21.64 0.02 -5.69
C VAL A 138 -23.17 0.00 -5.70
N GLU A 139 -23.79 0.01 -4.52
CA GLU A 139 -25.25 -0.03 -4.37
C GLU A 139 -25.71 1.04 -3.39
N GLY A 140 -26.77 1.77 -3.73
CA GLY A 140 -27.42 2.68 -2.79
C GLY A 140 -28.31 1.92 -1.79
N ASP A 141 -28.06 2.07 -0.49
CA ASP A 141 -28.86 1.42 0.54
C ASP A 141 -30.16 2.21 0.81
N VAL A 142 -31.20 1.87 0.07
CA VAL A 142 -32.54 2.49 0.23
C VAL A 142 -33.20 2.20 1.58
N SER A 143 -32.70 1.21 2.34
CA SER A 143 -33.22 0.90 3.68
C SER A 143 -32.84 1.97 4.71
N SER A 144 -31.83 2.79 4.42
CA SER A 144 -31.39 3.87 5.30
C SER A 144 -32.22 5.15 5.21
N VAL A 145 -33.16 5.24 4.27
CA VAL A 145 -34.05 6.40 4.11
C VAL A 145 -35.26 6.25 5.03
N GLU A 146 -35.37 7.10 6.05
CA GLU A 146 -36.53 7.11 6.94
C GLU A 146 -37.83 7.28 6.14
N PHE A 147 -38.85 6.49 6.48
CA PHE A 147 -40.10 6.36 5.72
C PHE A 147 -40.84 7.70 5.50
N ARG A 148 -40.53 8.74 6.29
CA ARG A 148 -41.13 10.09 6.18
C ARG A 148 -40.48 10.97 5.11
N GLU A 149 -39.28 10.66 4.62
CA GLU A 149 -38.52 11.51 3.69
C GLU A 149 -38.55 11.03 2.22
N ARG A 150 -39.26 9.94 1.91
CA ARG A 150 -39.38 9.38 0.54
C ARG A 150 -39.96 10.36 -0.51
N ASN A 151 -40.44 11.53 -0.10
CA ASN A 151 -41.01 12.56 -0.97
C ASN A 151 -40.12 13.80 -1.17
N ILE A 152 -38.92 13.87 -0.57
CA ILE A 152 -38.03 15.03 -0.73
C ILE A 152 -37.00 14.74 -1.83
N HIS A 153 -37.43 14.86 -3.10
CA HIS A 153 -36.75 15.44 -4.27
C HIS A 153 -35.21 15.26 -4.52
N GLY A 154 -34.52 14.36 -3.85
CA GLY A 154 -33.17 13.94 -4.18
C GLY A 154 -33.24 12.60 -4.88
N HIS A 155 -33.04 12.56 -6.20
CA HIS A 155 -32.77 11.27 -6.84
C HIS A 155 -31.56 10.65 -6.15
N PRO A 156 -31.68 9.44 -5.55
CA PRO A 156 -30.56 8.81 -4.90
C PRO A 156 -29.42 8.70 -5.91
N ARG A 157 -28.25 9.25 -5.57
CA ARG A 157 -27.11 9.33 -6.48
C ARG A 157 -26.72 7.94 -7.01
N TRP A 158 -26.96 6.92 -6.19
CA TRP A 158 -26.81 5.50 -6.52
C TRP A 158 -28.18 4.86 -6.64
N GLN A 159 -28.57 4.42 -7.83
CA GLN A 159 -29.83 3.70 -8.05
C GLN A 159 -29.50 2.25 -8.37
N GLY A 160 -29.92 1.34 -7.48
CA GLY A 160 -29.62 -0.08 -7.60
C GLY A 160 -28.11 -0.37 -7.56
N GLN A 161 -27.75 -1.55 -8.08
CA GLN A 161 -26.37 -1.99 -8.19
C GLN A 161 -25.73 -1.44 -9.47
N SER A 162 -24.57 -0.81 -9.32
CA SER A 162 -23.79 -0.25 -10.41
C SER A 162 -22.36 -0.83 -10.40
N PRO A 163 -21.88 -1.42 -11.50
CA PRO A 163 -20.47 -1.75 -11.64
C PRO A 163 -19.63 -0.46 -11.66
N ALA A 164 -18.49 -0.47 -10.99
CA ALA A 164 -17.59 0.68 -10.94
C ALA A 164 -16.13 0.23 -10.78
N ILE A 165 -15.19 1.13 -11.05
CA ILE A 165 -13.77 0.96 -10.68
C ILE A 165 -13.47 1.85 -9.48
N LEU A 166 -12.91 1.30 -8.41
CA LEU A 166 -12.48 2.13 -7.27
C LEU A 166 -11.20 2.88 -7.67
N LYS A 167 -11.25 4.21 -7.73
CA LYS A 167 -10.14 5.05 -8.20
C LYS A 167 -9.19 5.45 -7.07
N SER A 168 -9.74 5.82 -5.93
CA SER A 168 -8.97 6.23 -4.75
C SER A 168 -9.81 6.14 -3.48
N ALA A 169 -9.18 5.78 -2.38
CA ALA A 169 -9.76 5.86 -1.05
C ALA A 169 -8.86 6.66 -0.09
N ASN A 170 -9.48 7.48 0.76
CA ASN A 170 -8.83 8.19 1.86
C ASN A 170 -9.77 8.21 3.08
N ARG A 171 -9.35 8.80 4.21
CA ARG A 171 -10.17 8.81 5.45
C ARG A 171 -11.46 9.63 5.38
N TYR A 172 -11.65 10.42 4.32
CA TYR A 172 -12.78 11.32 4.20
C TYR A 172 -13.75 10.87 3.12
N TRP A 173 -13.26 10.35 1.99
CA TRP A 173 -14.10 9.91 0.87
C TRP A 173 -13.45 8.80 0.05
N VAL A 174 -14.28 8.12 -0.74
CA VAL A 174 -13.87 7.17 -1.78
C VAL A 174 -14.42 7.62 -3.12
N THR A 175 -13.59 7.55 -4.15
CA THR A 175 -13.93 7.91 -5.52
C THR A 175 -14.06 6.67 -6.38
N PHE A 176 -15.18 6.58 -7.10
CA PHE A 176 -15.53 5.53 -8.03
C PHE A 176 -15.58 6.09 -9.44
N ASP A 177 -15.08 5.36 -10.42
CA ASP A 177 -15.36 5.59 -11.83
C ASP A 177 -16.55 4.73 -12.24
N VAL A 178 -17.66 5.38 -12.52
CA VAL A 178 -18.90 4.75 -12.99
C VAL A 178 -19.13 5.21 -14.41
N THR A 179 -18.97 4.30 -15.38
CA THR A 179 -19.19 4.58 -16.80
C THR A 179 -18.39 5.79 -17.32
N GLY A 180 -17.16 5.98 -16.85
CA GLY A 180 -16.27 7.08 -17.23
C GLY A 180 -16.50 8.39 -16.44
N LYS A 181 -17.35 8.37 -15.42
CA LYS A 181 -17.63 9.53 -14.55
C LYS A 181 -17.21 9.25 -13.12
N ASN A 182 -16.37 10.12 -12.59
CA ASN A 182 -15.96 10.06 -11.19
C ASN A 182 -17.12 10.48 -10.27
N ARG A 183 -17.40 9.64 -9.27
CA ARG A 183 -18.35 9.90 -8.19
C ARG A 183 -17.66 9.65 -6.86
N SER A 184 -17.72 10.62 -5.95
CA SER A 184 -17.12 10.51 -4.63
C SER A 184 -18.19 10.44 -3.54
N GLU A 185 -18.00 9.53 -2.58
CA GLU A 185 -18.84 9.40 -1.41
C GLU A 185 -18.03 9.53 -0.12
N PRO A 186 -18.56 10.23 0.91
CA PRO A 186 -17.95 10.25 2.23
C PRO A 186 -17.78 8.83 2.78
N ILE A 187 -16.64 8.54 3.40
CA ILE A 187 -16.34 7.17 3.86
C ILE A 187 -17.30 6.71 4.97
N GLU A 188 -17.86 7.65 5.72
CA GLU A 188 -18.82 7.38 6.79
C GLU A 188 -20.15 6.82 6.25
N LYS A 189 -20.47 7.11 4.98
CA LYS A 189 -21.65 6.56 4.30
C LYS A 189 -21.44 5.14 3.77
N LEU A 190 -20.21 4.64 3.75
CA LEU A 190 -19.88 3.39 3.08
C LEU A 190 -19.90 2.21 4.04
N PHE A 191 -20.57 1.14 3.65
CA PHE A 191 -20.46 -0.17 4.27
C PHE A 191 -19.87 -1.16 3.27
N LEU A 192 -18.98 -2.01 3.75
CA LEU A 192 -18.33 -3.02 2.94
C LEU A 192 -19.07 -4.33 3.09
N SER A 193 -19.29 -4.99 1.95
CA SER A 193 -19.93 -6.29 1.82
C SER A 193 -19.26 -7.03 0.65
N TRP A 194 -19.81 -8.17 0.25
CA TRP A 194 -19.31 -8.96 -0.88
C TRP A 194 -20.40 -9.13 -1.93
N ASP A 195 -20.02 -9.12 -3.21
CA ASP A 195 -20.90 -9.46 -4.32
C ASP A 195 -20.54 -10.86 -4.82
N ASP A 196 -21.20 -11.88 -4.26
CA ASP A 196 -20.95 -13.29 -4.60
C ASP A 196 -21.13 -13.60 -6.09
N ASN A 197 -21.98 -12.85 -6.80
CA ASN A 197 -22.23 -13.10 -8.22
C ASN A 197 -21.08 -12.62 -9.12
N ARG A 198 -20.34 -11.59 -8.67
CA ARG A 198 -19.25 -10.94 -9.42
C ARG A 198 -17.87 -11.21 -8.82
N ASP A 199 -17.82 -11.89 -7.68
CA ASP A 199 -16.61 -12.19 -6.92
C ASP A 199 -15.77 -10.92 -6.65
N CYS A 200 -16.45 -9.86 -6.22
CA CYS A 200 -15.82 -8.57 -5.99
C CYS A 200 -16.35 -7.87 -4.73
N LEU A 201 -15.61 -6.85 -4.27
CA LEU A 201 -16.06 -6.00 -3.17
C LEU A 201 -17.37 -5.30 -3.53
N LYS A 202 -18.33 -5.39 -2.61
CA LYS A 202 -19.60 -4.67 -2.67
C LYS A 202 -19.57 -3.50 -1.69
N ILE A 203 -19.98 -2.33 -2.16
CA ILE A 203 -19.96 -1.09 -1.40
C ILE A 203 -21.38 -0.56 -1.33
N LEU A 204 -21.94 -0.59 -0.12
CA LEU A 204 -23.27 -0.05 0.16
C LEU A 204 -23.12 1.41 0.56
N VAL A 205 -23.80 2.31 -0.15
CA VAL A 205 -23.80 3.75 0.10
C VAL A 205 -25.08 4.11 0.84
N LYS A 206 -24.95 4.47 2.11
CA LYS A 206 -26.04 4.98 2.93
C LYS A 206 -26.50 6.35 2.42
N PHE A 207 -27.80 6.54 2.27
CA PHE A 207 -28.39 7.87 2.00
C PHE A 207 -28.31 8.76 3.24
#